data_AF-A0A924BIU3-F1
#
_entry.id   AF-A0A924BIU3-F1
#
_cell.length_a   1.000
_cell.length_b   1.000
_cell.length_c   1.000
_cell.angle_alpha   90.00
_cell.angle_beta   90.00
_cell.angle_gamma   90.00
#
_symmetry.space_group_name_H-M   'P 1'
#
loop_
_entity.id
_entity.type
_entity.pdbx_description
1 polymer ?
#
loop_
_entity_poly.entity_id
_entity_poly.type
_entity_poly.pdbx_seq_one_letter_code
_entity_poly.pdbx_strand_id
1 'polypeptide(L)'
;MGRKPVAPVQTMPTSWVTEKTLRCNAQYGFIYLNNPKVGCSTVKSSLWTAIDGKGPGKAGVHALAESPFDNKPRDAEAARRAFVFTFVRNPFQRLVSAYLNKVLAPRDASWASFRRRYEVTLPEPVSFDSFVELLAGVPSSAHNPHWRPQHLNILHPFVKPNLLADLHQMDDLLPGVLTRLFGQAKMVQAQKHATTARVVWRDFFRDSGTLRRVLDMYGVDFDAFGYVPLLDADPACTKPPVQSDHAHDGLALLVQFWASPATRKPAVLKQIAAADTKGELADWILARRLLGPDLTPVQRAAILARNRQRIADGPAYLRLIADGKPDDPDLAD
;
A
#
# COMPACT_ATOMS: atom_id res chain seq x y z
N MET A 1 -13.24 -12.41 35.08
CA MET A 1 -11.79 -12.62 35.29
C MET A 1 -11.04 -11.94 34.15
N GLY A 2 -10.05 -11.12 34.49
CA GLY A 2 -9.49 -10.06 33.62
C GLY A 2 -8.95 -10.53 32.27
N ARG A 3 -9.23 -9.74 31.23
CA ARG A 3 -8.56 -9.85 29.93
C ARG A 3 -7.06 -9.67 30.19
N LYS A 4 -6.25 -10.68 29.84
CA LYS A 4 -4.79 -10.55 29.81
C LYS A 4 -4.43 -9.37 28.89
N PRO A 5 -3.41 -8.57 29.24
CA PRO A 5 -2.88 -7.58 28.31
C PRO A 5 -2.42 -8.30 27.04
N VAL A 6 -2.91 -7.81 25.90
CA VAL A 6 -2.51 -8.25 24.55
C VAL A 6 -1.00 -8.07 24.45
N ALA A 7 -0.28 -9.13 24.06
CA ALA A 7 1.17 -9.03 23.85
C ALA A 7 1.45 -8.01 22.72
N PRO A 8 2.57 -7.25 22.77
CA PRO A 8 2.88 -6.29 21.73
C PRO A 8 2.94 -7.00 20.36
N VAL A 9 2.20 -6.45 19.41
CA VAL A 9 2.12 -6.93 18.03
C VAL A 9 3.55 -7.02 17.49
N GLN A 10 4.02 -8.23 17.17
CA GLN A 10 5.31 -8.38 16.48
C GLN A 10 5.21 -7.71 15.12
N THR A 11 6.12 -6.79 14.86
CA THR A 11 5.92 -5.71 13.89
C THR A 11 6.92 -5.82 12.76
N MET A 12 6.50 -5.43 11.55
CA MET A 12 7.34 -5.59 10.35
C MET A 12 8.30 -4.40 10.28
N PRO A 13 9.52 -4.55 9.73
CA PRO A 13 10.41 -3.44 9.41
C PRO A 13 9.96 -2.76 8.11
N THR A 14 10.27 -1.47 7.95
CA THR A 14 9.92 -0.57 6.83
C THR A 14 10.25 -1.13 5.45
N SER A 15 11.14 -2.13 5.41
CA SER A 15 11.38 -2.95 4.24
C SER A 15 10.13 -3.68 3.73
N TRP A 16 9.09 -3.93 4.54
CA TRP A 16 7.97 -4.77 4.12
C TRP A 16 6.99 -4.05 3.19
N VAL A 17 6.69 -2.77 3.46
CA VAL A 17 5.85 -1.97 2.56
C VAL A 17 6.54 -1.83 1.21
N THR A 18 7.82 -1.49 1.20
CA THR A 18 8.61 -1.32 -0.03
C THR A 18 8.80 -2.64 -0.78
N GLU A 19 9.12 -3.73 -0.06
CA GLU A 19 9.37 -5.04 -0.65
C GLU A 19 8.15 -5.60 -1.39
N LYS A 20 6.94 -5.30 -0.91
CA LYS A 20 5.68 -5.78 -1.50
C LYS A 20 5.09 -4.78 -2.49
N THR A 21 5.52 -3.53 -2.47
CA THR A 21 5.03 -2.46 -3.34
C THR A 21 5.83 -2.37 -4.63
N LEU A 22 7.16 -2.35 -4.57
CA LEU A 22 7.96 -1.99 -5.75
C LEU A 22 8.27 -3.22 -6.60
N ARG A 23 8.03 -3.12 -7.91
CA ARG A 23 8.53 -4.04 -8.94
C ARG A 23 9.28 -3.22 -9.97
N CYS A 24 10.57 -3.06 -9.74
CA CYS A 24 11.49 -2.26 -10.51
C CYS A 24 12.20 -3.12 -11.56
N ASN A 25 12.44 -2.56 -12.74
CA ASN A 25 13.42 -3.09 -13.66
C ASN A 25 14.22 -1.93 -14.26
N ALA A 26 15.48 -1.80 -13.83
CA ALA A 26 16.33 -0.67 -14.22
C ALA A 26 16.72 -0.73 -15.71
N GLN A 27 16.89 -1.94 -16.27
CA GLN A 27 17.22 -2.11 -17.69
C GLN A 27 16.14 -1.52 -18.60
N TYR A 28 14.87 -1.73 -18.26
CA TYR A 28 13.72 -1.18 -19.01
C TYR A 28 13.19 0.14 -18.42
N GLY A 29 13.85 0.70 -17.41
CA GLY A 29 13.54 2.00 -16.84
C GLY A 29 12.12 2.15 -16.28
N PHE A 30 11.55 1.12 -15.65
CA PHE A 30 10.20 1.20 -15.07
C PHE A 30 10.11 0.76 -13.61
N ILE A 31 9.06 1.24 -12.94
CA ILE A 31 8.63 0.80 -11.61
C ILE A 31 7.12 0.57 -11.64
N TYR A 32 6.71 -0.69 -11.48
CA TYR A 32 5.31 -1.02 -11.24
C TYR A 32 5.03 -1.00 -9.73
N LEU A 33 4.10 -0.15 -9.29
CA LEU A 33 3.65 -0.14 -7.89
C LEU A 33 2.60 -1.25 -7.74
N ASN A 34 3.03 -2.39 -7.24
CA ASN A 34 2.20 -3.56 -7.00
C ASN A 34 1.13 -3.26 -5.95
N ASN A 35 -0.12 -3.13 -6.41
CA ASN A 35 -1.29 -2.97 -5.57
C ASN A 35 -2.13 -4.25 -5.62
N PRO A 36 -2.22 -5.05 -4.55
CA PRO A 36 -2.97 -6.31 -4.61
C PRO A 36 -4.46 -6.10 -4.83
N LYS A 37 -5.10 -7.12 -5.42
CA LYS A 37 -6.55 -7.20 -5.68
C LYS A 37 -7.08 -6.24 -6.76
N VAL A 38 -6.15 -5.68 -7.55
CA VAL A 38 -6.43 -4.83 -8.71
C VAL A 38 -5.85 -5.43 -10.02
N GLY A 39 -5.92 -6.75 -10.19
CA GLY A 39 -5.34 -7.39 -11.40
C GLY A 39 -3.81 -7.47 -11.41
N CYS A 40 -3.15 -7.26 -10.27
CA CYS A 40 -1.69 -7.23 -10.17
C CYS A 40 -0.96 -8.49 -10.68
N SER A 41 -1.62 -9.65 -10.65
CA SER A 41 -1.07 -10.89 -11.21
C SER A 41 -1.00 -10.84 -12.74
N THR A 42 -2.01 -10.29 -13.41
CA THR A 42 -2.01 -10.08 -14.87
C THR A 42 -0.90 -9.11 -15.27
N VAL A 43 -0.77 -7.98 -14.56
CA VAL A 43 0.31 -7.01 -14.81
C VAL A 43 1.68 -7.67 -14.68
N LYS A 44 1.97 -8.31 -13.54
CA LYS A 44 3.27 -8.95 -13.30
C LYS A 44 3.57 -10.08 -14.29
N SER A 45 2.60 -10.94 -14.62
CA SER A 45 2.80 -12.00 -15.61
C SER A 45 3.10 -11.42 -16.99
N SER A 46 2.40 -10.36 -17.40
CA SER A 46 2.62 -9.70 -18.69
C SER A 46 4.00 -9.06 -18.76
N LEU A 47 4.40 -8.33 -17.73
CA LEU A 47 5.74 -7.73 -17.63
C LEU A 47 6.84 -8.80 -17.64
N TRP A 48 6.66 -9.86 -16.85
CA TRP A 48 7.64 -10.93 -16.74
C TRP A 48 7.82 -11.63 -18.09
N THR A 49 6.72 -12.07 -18.72
CA THR A 49 6.77 -12.69 -20.05
C THR A 49 7.34 -11.76 -21.11
N ALA A 50 7.06 -10.45 -21.05
CA ALA A 50 7.64 -9.50 -22.00
C ALA A 50 9.17 -9.36 -21.86
N ILE A 51 9.71 -9.55 -20.64
CA ILE A 51 11.14 -9.46 -20.35
C ILE A 51 11.90 -10.74 -20.72
N ASP A 52 11.38 -11.91 -20.37
CA ASP A 52 12.13 -13.18 -20.50
C ASP A 52 11.54 -14.18 -21.50
N GLY A 53 10.39 -13.87 -22.10
CA GLY A 53 9.66 -14.72 -23.04
C GLY A 53 8.92 -15.91 -22.41
N LYS A 54 9.10 -16.20 -21.12
CA LYS A 54 8.58 -17.40 -20.43
C LYS A 54 7.53 -17.07 -19.37
N GLY A 55 7.68 -15.94 -18.69
CA GLY A 55 6.84 -15.55 -17.56
C GLY A 55 7.09 -16.40 -16.30
N PRO A 56 6.20 -16.30 -15.30
CA PRO A 56 6.43 -16.85 -13.97
C PRO A 56 6.46 -18.39 -13.87
N GLY A 57 6.05 -19.13 -14.91
CA GLY A 57 6.09 -20.59 -14.94
C GLY A 57 5.55 -21.27 -13.66
N LYS A 58 6.28 -22.28 -13.15
CA LYS A 58 5.96 -22.98 -11.90
C LYS A 58 6.30 -22.18 -10.63
N ALA A 59 7.24 -21.23 -10.71
CA ALA A 59 7.62 -20.35 -9.60
C ALA A 59 6.43 -19.54 -9.09
N GLY A 60 5.56 -19.16 -10.03
CA GLY A 60 4.37 -18.37 -9.77
C GLY A 60 4.67 -16.88 -9.68
N VAL A 61 3.65 -16.07 -9.97
CA VAL A 61 3.77 -14.61 -10.17
C VAL A 61 4.16 -13.82 -8.91
N HIS A 62 4.32 -14.49 -7.77
CA HIS A 62 4.71 -13.88 -6.49
C HIS A 62 6.14 -14.24 -6.06
N ALA A 63 6.83 -15.13 -6.78
CA ALA A 63 8.21 -15.51 -6.52
C ALA A 63 9.18 -14.41 -6.96
N LEU A 64 9.38 -13.41 -6.09
CA LEU A 64 10.22 -12.26 -6.41
C LEU A 64 11.67 -12.65 -6.75
N ALA A 65 12.25 -13.59 -6.00
CA ALA A 65 13.64 -14.04 -6.19
C ALA A 65 13.90 -14.66 -7.57
N GLU A 66 12.86 -15.20 -8.20
CA GLU A 66 12.92 -15.79 -9.53
C GLU A 66 12.44 -14.79 -10.62
N SER A 67 11.86 -13.67 -10.20
CA SER A 67 11.29 -12.66 -11.10
C SER A 67 12.34 -11.70 -11.65
N PRO A 68 12.09 -11.08 -12.82
CA PRO A 68 12.97 -10.05 -13.38
C PRO A 68 12.81 -8.68 -12.68
N PHE A 69 12.26 -8.66 -11.47
CA PHE A 69 11.96 -7.44 -10.73
C PHE A 69 12.82 -7.32 -9.48
N ASP A 70 13.38 -6.14 -9.27
CA ASP A 70 13.88 -5.70 -7.96
C ASP A 70 12.75 -5.02 -7.17
N ASN A 71 12.87 -4.96 -5.85
CA ASN A 71 11.96 -4.24 -4.95
C ASN A 71 12.70 -3.28 -4.01
N LYS A 72 14.02 -3.13 -4.16
CA LYS A 72 14.87 -2.26 -3.34
C LYS A 72 15.69 -1.34 -4.26
N PRO A 73 15.05 -0.38 -4.96
CA PRO A 73 15.80 0.58 -5.76
C PRO A 73 16.79 1.33 -4.85
N ARG A 74 18.05 1.42 -5.28
CA ARG A 74 19.13 2.13 -4.57
C ARG A 74 19.59 3.39 -5.29
N ASP A 75 19.30 3.48 -6.58
CA ASP A 75 19.63 4.62 -7.41
C ASP A 75 18.44 5.60 -7.45
N ALA A 76 18.60 6.72 -6.76
CA ALA A 76 17.58 7.76 -6.68
C ALA A 76 17.34 8.46 -8.03
N GLU A 77 18.36 8.64 -8.86
CA GLU A 77 18.20 9.26 -10.18
C GLU A 77 17.53 8.30 -11.18
N ALA A 78 17.85 7.01 -11.12
CA ALA A 78 17.12 6.00 -11.89
C ALA A 78 15.64 5.96 -11.46
N ALA A 79 15.35 5.97 -10.16
CA ALA A 79 13.98 6.01 -9.65
C ALA A 79 13.24 7.30 -10.03
N ARG A 80 13.95 8.44 -10.04
CA ARG A 80 13.43 9.75 -10.47
C ARG A 80 12.96 9.72 -11.93
N ARG A 81 13.69 9.05 -12.80
CA ARG A 81 13.43 9.03 -14.26
C ARG A 81 12.58 7.86 -14.72
N ALA A 82 12.33 6.88 -13.86
CA ALA A 82 11.60 5.68 -14.21
C ALA A 82 10.16 6.00 -14.67
N PHE A 83 9.65 5.22 -15.62
CA PHE A 83 8.23 5.17 -15.90
C PHE A 83 7.52 4.42 -14.77
N VAL A 84 6.81 5.15 -13.92
CA VAL A 84 6.09 4.60 -12.77
C VAL A 84 4.63 4.41 -13.12
N PHE A 85 4.06 3.23 -12.89
CA PHE A 85 2.65 2.99 -13.16
C PHE A 85 1.99 2.05 -12.15
N THR A 86 0.67 2.15 -12.03
CA THR A 86 -0.14 1.23 -11.23
C THR A 86 -1.60 1.27 -11.66
N PHE A 87 -2.37 0.32 -11.12
CA PHE A 87 -3.81 0.31 -11.21
C PHE A 87 -4.41 0.35 -9.80
N VAL A 88 -5.62 0.91 -9.70
CA VAL A 88 -6.41 1.00 -8.47
C VAL A 88 -7.78 0.37 -8.71
N ARG A 89 -8.54 0.16 -7.63
CA ARG A 89 -9.91 -0.34 -7.71
C ARG A 89 -10.75 0.33 -6.63
N ASN A 90 -12.06 0.41 -6.86
CA ASN A 90 -13.02 0.80 -5.83
C ASN A 90 -12.73 0.15 -4.46
N PRO A 91 -12.54 0.94 -3.38
CA PRO A 91 -12.14 0.40 -2.08
C PRO A 91 -13.09 -0.68 -1.52
N PHE A 92 -14.42 -0.53 -1.69
CA PHE A 92 -15.39 -1.54 -1.24
C PHE A 92 -15.16 -2.87 -1.94
N GLN A 93 -15.12 -2.86 -3.27
CA GLN A 93 -14.93 -4.06 -4.07
C GLN A 93 -13.58 -4.73 -3.80
N ARG A 94 -12.53 -3.91 -3.62
CA ARG A 94 -11.18 -4.40 -3.35
C ARG A 94 -11.13 -5.13 -2.01
N LEU A 95 -11.74 -4.56 -0.97
CA LEU A 95 -11.80 -5.18 0.36
C LEU A 95 -12.61 -6.49 0.35
N VAL A 96 -13.78 -6.51 -0.29
CA VAL A 96 -14.58 -7.75 -0.44
C VAL A 96 -13.77 -8.81 -1.20
N SER A 97 -13.09 -8.42 -2.29
CA SER A 97 -12.21 -9.33 -3.03
C SER A 97 -11.08 -9.90 -2.16
N ALA A 98 -10.53 -9.09 -1.25
CA ALA A 98 -9.50 -9.52 -0.30
C ALA A 98 -10.07 -10.51 0.71
N TYR A 99 -11.20 -10.20 1.34
CA TYR A 99 -11.89 -11.07 2.30
C TYR A 99 -12.24 -12.42 1.69
N LEU A 100 -12.93 -12.45 0.55
CA LEU A 100 -13.32 -13.69 -0.12
C LEU A 100 -12.10 -14.57 -0.46
N ASN A 101 -11.01 -13.95 -0.93
CA ASN A 101 -9.85 -14.67 -1.41
C ASN A 101 -8.84 -15.07 -0.32
N LYS A 102 -8.74 -14.30 0.76
CA LYS A 102 -7.72 -14.50 1.79
C LYS A 102 -8.28 -15.02 3.11
N VAL A 103 -9.52 -14.68 3.45
CA VAL A 103 -10.14 -15.03 4.73
C VAL A 103 -11.06 -16.23 4.56
N LEU A 104 -12.01 -16.19 3.62
CA LEU A 104 -12.96 -17.29 3.44
C LEU A 104 -12.40 -18.49 2.66
N ALA A 105 -11.53 -18.25 1.67
CA ALA A 105 -10.90 -19.30 0.89
C ALA A 105 -9.37 -19.16 0.93
N PRO A 106 -8.75 -19.29 2.13
CA PRO A 106 -7.32 -19.07 2.29
C PRO A 106 -6.56 -20.11 1.47
N ARG A 107 -5.84 -19.64 0.45
CA ARG A 107 -4.91 -20.46 -0.35
C ARG A 107 -3.45 -20.24 0.03
N ASP A 108 -3.20 -19.29 0.93
CA ASP A 108 -1.88 -18.97 1.44
C ASP A 108 -1.95 -18.55 2.92
N ALA A 109 -0.78 -18.35 3.51
CA ALA A 109 -0.64 -18.05 4.93
C ALA A 109 -1.07 -16.63 5.33
N SER A 110 -1.54 -15.76 4.42
CA SER A 110 -1.80 -14.34 4.74
C SER A 110 -2.76 -14.15 5.91
N TRP A 111 -3.87 -14.90 5.94
CA TRP A 111 -4.85 -14.83 7.03
C TRP A 111 -4.34 -15.49 8.30
N ALA A 112 -3.71 -16.66 8.20
CA ALA A 112 -3.10 -17.33 9.35
C ALA A 112 -2.02 -16.45 10.03
N SER A 113 -1.16 -15.79 9.25
CA SER A 113 -0.17 -14.84 9.75
C SER A 113 -0.81 -13.64 10.42
N PHE A 114 -1.88 -13.08 9.84
CA PHE A 114 -2.63 -11.99 10.46
C PHE A 114 -3.24 -12.42 11.80
N ARG A 115 -3.96 -13.55 11.84
CA ARG A 115 -4.58 -14.07 13.07
C ARG A 115 -3.56 -14.29 14.18
N ARG A 116 -2.41 -14.92 13.84
CA ARG A 116 -1.32 -15.14 14.80
C ARG A 116 -0.77 -13.82 15.32
N ARG A 117 -0.59 -12.83 14.45
CA ARG A 117 0.00 -11.53 14.79
C ARG A 117 -0.89 -10.69 15.70
N TYR A 118 -2.21 -10.76 15.51
CA TYR A 118 -3.19 -9.97 16.27
C TYR A 118 -3.99 -10.82 17.27
N GLU A 119 -3.47 -12.01 17.61
CA GLU A 119 -4.06 -12.94 18.59
C GLU A 119 -5.58 -13.18 18.39
N VAL A 120 -5.99 -13.27 17.12
CA VAL A 120 -7.42 -13.35 16.75
C VAL A 120 -7.99 -14.72 17.09
N THR A 121 -8.77 -14.78 18.17
CA THR A 121 -9.49 -15.96 18.68
C THR A 121 -10.94 -16.03 18.23
N LEU A 122 -11.28 -15.42 17.08
CA LEU A 122 -12.63 -15.52 16.54
C LEU A 122 -12.98 -16.97 16.12
N PRO A 123 -14.24 -17.40 16.33
CA PRO A 123 -14.75 -18.64 15.77
C PRO A 123 -14.77 -18.57 14.24
N GLU A 124 -14.51 -19.71 13.59
CA GLU A 124 -14.57 -19.83 12.12
C GLU A 124 -15.96 -20.34 11.68
N PRO A 125 -16.50 -19.86 10.55
CA PRO A 125 -15.91 -18.88 9.64
C PRO A 125 -16.00 -17.44 10.17
N VAL A 126 -14.92 -16.66 10.02
CA VAL A 126 -14.94 -15.22 10.38
C VAL A 126 -15.85 -14.44 9.43
N SER A 127 -16.87 -13.77 9.96
CA SER A 127 -17.77 -12.91 9.19
C SER A 127 -17.04 -11.67 8.64
N PHE A 128 -17.61 -11.04 7.63
CA PHE A 128 -17.03 -9.81 7.08
C PHE A 128 -17.05 -8.65 8.08
N ASP A 129 -18.13 -8.51 8.85
CA ASP A 129 -18.25 -7.46 9.87
C ASP A 129 -17.16 -7.60 10.93
N SER A 130 -16.95 -8.82 11.45
CA SER A 130 -15.88 -9.08 12.41
C SER A 130 -14.49 -8.90 11.80
N PHE A 131 -14.31 -9.24 10.52
CA PHE A 131 -13.07 -8.95 9.81
C PHE A 131 -12.80 -7.43 9.74
N VAL A 132 -13.79 -6.62 9.36
CA VAL A 132 -13.66 -5.15 9.30
C VAL A 132 -13.44 -4.54 10.68
N GLU A 133 -14.15 -5.01 11.69
CA GLU A 133 -13.97 -4.58 13.08
C GLU A 133 -12.52 -4.80 13.54
N LEU A 134 -11.96 -5.98 13.27
CA LEU A 134 -10.56 -6.28 13.56
C LEU A 134 -9.59 -5.36 12.81
N LEU A 135 -9.84 -5.10 11.52
CA LEU A 135 -8.99 -4.19 10.75
C LEU A 135 -9.02 -2.77 11.30
N ALA A 136 -10.19 -2.27 11.69
CA ALA A 136 -10.35 -0.93 12.26
C ALA A 136 -9.65 -0.78 13.61
N GLY A 137 -9.46 -1.87 14.36
CA GLY A 137 -8.68 -1.90 15.59
C GLY A 137 -7.16 -1.84 15.40
N VAL A 138 -6.67 -1.92 14.15
CA VAL A 138 -5.24 -1.98 13.82
C VAL A 138 -4.87 -0.79 12.92
N PRO A 139 -3.74 -0.09 13.17
CA PRO A 139 -3.28 0.95 12.26
C PRO A 139 -3.13 0.45 10.82
N SER A 140 -3.61 1.22 9.84
CA SER A 140 -3.59 0.81 8.44
C SER A 140 -2.18 0.55 7.89
N SER A 141 -1.14 1.18 8.44
CA SER A 141 0.27 0.87 8.14
C SER A 141 0.60 -0.60 8.39
N ALA A 142 0.04 -1.21 9.44
CA ALA A 142 0.32 -2.59 9.84
C ALA A 142 -0.57 -3.63 9.13
N HIS A 143 -1.49 -3.20 8.26
CA HIS A 143 -2.37 -4.11 7.51
C HIS A 143 -1.62 -4.89 6.44
N ASN A 144 -2.09 -6.09 6.13
CA ASN A 144 -1.59 -6.86 4.99
C ASN A 144 -1.87 -6.12 3.68
N PRO A 145 -0.96 -6.10 2.69
CA PRO A 145 -1.14 -5.36 1.44
C PRO A 145 -2.42 -5.73 0.69
N HIS A 146 -2.99 -6.92 0.90
CA HIS A 146 -4.25 -7.32 0.28
C HIS A 146 -5.47 -6.52 0.75
N TRP A 147 -5.46 -5.99 1.97
CA TRP A 147 -6.54 -5.17 2.52
C TRP A 147 -6.05 -3.82 3.07
N ARG A 148 -4.74 -3.54 3.08
CA ARG A 148 -4.24 -2.20 3.35
C ARG A 148 -4.84 -1.17 2.38
N PRO A 149 -5.17 0.06 2.82
CA PRO A 149 -5.49 1.16 1.92
C PRO A 149 -4.48 1.29 0.77
N GLN A 150 -5.00 1.51 -0.43
CA GLN A 150 -4.23 1.52 -1.68
C GLN A 150 -3.24 2.68 -1.71
N HIS A 151 -3.58 3.85 -1.17
CA HIS A 151 -2.66 4.99 -1.10
C HIS A 151 -1.36 4.62 -0.38
N LEU A 152 -1.43 3.79 0.67
CA LEU A 152 -0.24 3.28 1.35
C LEU A 152 0.52 2.25 0.50
N ASN A 153 -0.19 1.37 -0.20
CA ASN A 153 0.42 0.37 -1.10
C ASN A 153 1.08 0.99 -2.33
N ILE A 154 0.70 2.20 -2.74
CA ILE A 154 1.30 2.87 -3.89
C ILE A 154 2.17 4.06 -3.46
N LEU A 155 2.48 4.16 -2.16
CA LEU A 155 3.33 5.22 -1.61
C LEU A 155 2.82 6.64 -1.91
N HIS A 156 1.51 6.82 -2.04
CA HIS A 156 0.93 8.15 -2.16
C HIS A 156 1.09 8.88 -0.81
N PRO A 157 1.46 10.17 -0.81
CA PRO A 157 1.67 11.08 -1.94
C PRO A 157 3.12 11.16 -2.44
N PHE A 158 4.07 10.41 -1.88
CA PHE A 158 5.48 10.41 -2.34
C PHE A 158 5.60 10.10 -3.83
N VAL A 159 4.71 9.24 -4.33
CA VAL A 159 4.71 8.81 -5.72
C VAL A 159 3.40 9.21 -6.38
N LYS A 160 3.52 9.95 -7.48
CA LYS A 160 2.44 10.24 -8.43
C LYS A 160 2.76 9.51 -9.72
N PRO A 161 2.14 8.34 -9.99
CA PRO A 161 2.49 7.53 -11.15
C PRO A 161 2.35 8.30 -12.47
N ASN A 162 3.19 7.97 -13.45
CA ASN A 162 3.00 8.43 -14.84
C ASN A 162 1.71 7.85 -15.43
N LEU A 163 1.36 6.63 -15.04
CA LEU A 163 0.05 6.03 -15.31
C LEU A 163 -0.62 5.56 -14.00
N LEU A 164 -1.80 6.12 -13.72
CA LEU A 164 -2.71 5.67 -12.65
C LEU A 164 -4.09 5.48 -13.27
N ALA A 165 -4.59 4.25 -13.27
CA ALA A 165 -5.89 3.93 -13.87
C ALA A 165 -6.72 2.98 -12.99
N ASP A 166 -8.03 2.99 -13.19
CA ASP A 166 -8.92 2.02 -12.56
C ASP A 166 -8.80 0.63 -13.21
N LEU A 167 -9.08 -0.41 -12.44
CA LEU A 167 -9.01 -1.80 -12.87
C LEU A 167 -9.87 -2.07 -14.12
N HIS A 168 -11.03 -1.43 -14.26
CA HIS A 168 -11.91 -1.65 -15.42
C HIS A 168 -11.27 -1.17 -16.73
N GLN A 169 -10.23 -0.35 -16.65
CA GLN A 169 -9.48 0.18 -17.80
C GLN A 169 -8.19 -0.62 -18.08
N MET A 170 -7.90 -1.67 -17.31
CA MET A 170 -6.65 -2.42 -17.43
C MET A 170 -6.47 -3.08 -18.79
N ASP A 171 -7.52 -3.72 -19.30
CA ASP A 171 -7.45 -4.44 -20.58
C ASP A 171 -7.16 -3.49 -21.76
N ASP A 172 -7.57 -2.22 -21.64
CA ASP A 172 -7.32 -1.18 -22.66
C ASP A 172 -5.94 -0.51 -22.50
N LEU A 173 -5.50 -0.28 -21.27
CA LEU A 173 -4.31 0.54 -20.99
C LEU A 173 -3.02 -0.27 -20.81
N LEU A 174 -3.09 -1.50 -20.30
CA LEU A 174 -1.91 -2.35 -20.11
C LEU A 174 -1.18 -2.67 -21.42
N PRO A 175 -1.85 -2.96 -22.56
CA PRO A 175 -1.18 -3.14 -23.84
C PRO A 175 -0.34 -1.92 -24.26
N GLY A 176 -0.82 -0.70 -23.98
CA GLY A 176 -0.07 0.54 -24.23
C GLY A 176 1.20 0.66 -23.37
N VAL A 177 1.13 0.24 -22.11
CA VAL A 177 2.31 0.16 -21.23
C VAL A 177 3.34 -0.83 -21.78
N LEU A 178 2.91 -2.03 -22.20
CA LEU A 178 3.80 -3.04 -22.74
C LEU A 178 4.45 -2.55 -24.04
N THR A 179 3.69 -1.88 -24.91
CA THR A 179 4.23 -1.30 -26.16
C THR A 179 5.27 -0.24 -25.87
N ARG A 180 5.01 0.64 -24.89
CA ARG A 180 5.96 1.67 -24.47
C ARG A 180 7.26 1.08 -23.95
N LEU A 181 7.19 0.04 -23.12
CA LEU A 181 8.36 -0.52 -22.44
C LEU A 181 9.15 -1.52 -23.29
N PHE A 182 8.48 -2.27 -24.17
CA PHE A 182 9.05 -3.44 -24.84
C PHE A 182 8.78 -3.48 -26.36
N GLY A 183 8.06 -2.51 -26.92
CA GLY A 183 7.68 -2.51 -28.33
C GLY A 183 6.65 -3.59 -28.72
N GLN A 184 5.97 -4.21 -27.75
CA GLN A 184 4.95 -5.24 -27.97
C GLN A 184 3.73 -5.05 -27.05
N ALA A 185 2.54 -5.42 -27.53
CA ALA A 185 1.28 -5.22 -26.81
C ALA A 185 0.74 -6.47 -26.10
N LYS A 186 1.47 -7.59 -26.13
CA LYS A 186 0.93 -8.90 -25.74
C LYS A 186 0.76 -9.03 -24.22
N MET A 187 -0.49 -8.93 -23.78
CA MET A 187 -0.88 -9.19 -22.40
C MET A 187 -0.98 -10.70 -22.11
N VAL A 188 -0.59 -11.09 -20.90
CA VAL A 188 -0.76 -12.45 -20.36
C VAL A 188 -1.79 -12.42 -19.24
N GLN A 189 -2.98 -12.96 -19.51
CA GLN A 189 -4.05 -13.05 -18.52
C GLN A 189 -3.71 -14.12 -17.46
N ALA A 190 -3.37 -13.68 -16.25
CA ALA A 190 -2.98 -14.57 -15.17
C ALA A 190 -4.22 -15.14 -14.46
N GLN A 191 -4.75 -16.27 -14.97
CA GLN A 191 -5.94 -16.98 -14.46
C GLN A 191 -7.20 -16.09 -14.36
N LYS A 192 -8.31 -16.53 -14.97
CA LYS A 192 -9.63 -15.89 -14.79
C LYS A 192 -10.16 -16.16 -13.38
N HIS A 193 -9.57 -15.56 -12.35
CA HIS A 193 -10.31 -15.29 -11.13
C HIS A 193 -11.13 -14.01 -11.36
N ALA A 194 -12.02 -14.07 -12.35
CA ALA A 194 -13.26 -13.31 -12.30
C ALA A 194 -13.84 -13.70 -10.94
N THR A 195 -13.65 -12.81 -9.97
CA THR A 195 -14.03 -13.08 -8.59
C THR A 195 -15.53 -13.05 -8.65
N THR A 196 -16.11 -14.22 -8.90
CA THR A 196 -17.50 -14.55 -8.69
C THR A 196 -18.42 -13.42 -9.11
N ALA A 197 -18.76 -13.37 -10.39
CA ALA A 197 -19.84 -12.55 -10.97
C ALA A 197 -21.23 -12.80 -10.33
N ARG A 198 -21.30 -13.45 -9.16
CA ARG A 198 -22.48 -13.77 -8.36
C ARG A 198 -22.48 -13.12 -6.98
N VAL A 199 -21.37 -12.55 -6.51
CA VAL A 199 -21.33 -11.94 -5.18
C VAL A 199 -21.66 -10.46 -5.30
N VAL A 200 -22.84 -10.08 -4.81
CA VAL A 200 -23.24 -8.68 -4.69
C VAL A 200 -22.43 -8.06 -3.56
N TRP A 201 -21.28 -7.47 -3.88
CA TRP A 201 -20.35 -6.90 -2.90
C TRP A 201 -21.02 -5.91 -1.94
N ARG A 202 -22.12 -5.27 -2.36
CA ARG A 202 -22.93 -4.37 -1.52
C ARG A 202 -23.53 -5.07 -0.30
N ASP A 203 -23.84 -6.35 -0.40
CA ASP A 203 -24.44 -7.12 0.70
C ASP A 203 -23.52 -7.26 1.91
N PHE A 204 -22.21 -7.09 1.72
CA PHE A 204 -21.21 -7.08 2.80
C PHE A 204 -21.25 -5.81 3.65
N PHE A 205 -21.99 -4.79 3.23
CA PHE A 205 -22.04 -3.48 3.90
C PHE A 205 -23.43 -3.16 4.45
N ARG A 206 -24.22 -4.20 4.75
CA ARG A 206 -25.55 -4.05 5.37
C ARG A 206 -25.46 -3.52 6.81
N ASP A 207 -24.42 -3.89 7.54
CA ASP A 207 -24.14 -3.30 8.85
C ASP A 207 -23.59 -1.87 8.70
N SER A 208 -24.29 -0.91 9.31
CA SER A 208 -23.91 0.51 9.26
C SER A 208 -22.56 0.78 9.95
N GLY A 209 -22.22 0.02 10.99
CA GLY A 209 -20.94 0.13 11.69
C GLY A 209 -19.78 -0.33 10.81
N THR A 210 -19.94 -1.44 10.09
CA THR A 210 -19.01 -1.94 9.09
C THR A 210 -18.80 -0.93 7.98
N LEU A 211 -19.89 -0.41 7.39
CA LEU A 211 -19.79 0.64 6.36
C LEU A 211 -19.00 1.85 6.86
N ARG A 212 -19.32 2.35 8.07
CA ARG A 212 -18.63 3.50 8.66
C ARG A 212 -17.13 3.24 8.84
N ARG A 213 -16.75 2.10 9.41
CA ARG A 213 -15.35 1.70 9.59
C ARG A 213 -14.58 1.65 8.26
N VAL A 214 -15.21 1.15 7.20
CA VAL A 214 -14.58 1.11 5.87
C VAL A 214 -14.45 2.50 5.26
N LEU A 215 -15.45 3.36 5.39
CA LEU A 215 -15.37 4.76 4.96
C LEU A 215 -14.24 5.51 5.68
N ASP A 216 -14.11 5.32 6.99
CA ASP A 216 -13.04 5.94 7.77
C ASP A 216 -11.65 5.41 7.37
N MET A 217 -11.53 4.09 7.15
CA MET A 217 -10.26 3.43 6.81
C MET A 217 -9.75 3.73 5.39
N TYR A 218 -10.65 3.86 4.41
CA TYR A 218 -10.29 4.05 3.01
C TYR A 218 -10.65 5.44 2.46
N GLY A 219 -11.02 6.41 3.31
CA GLY A 219 -11.43 7.74 2.88
C GLY A 219 -10.44 8.41 1.91
N VAL A 220 -9.14 8.29 2.21
CA VAL A 220 -8.06 8.79 1.33
C VAL A 220 -8.06 8.10 -0.03
N ASP A 221 -8.33 6.79 -0.09
CA ASP A 221 -8.41 6.09 -1.38
C ASP A 221 -9.58 6.58 -2.23
N PHE A 222 -10.75 6.81 -1.60
CA PHE A 222 -11.92 7.32 -2.32
C PHE A 222 -11.61 8.69 -2.94
N ASP A 223 -11.07 9.60 -2.15
CA ASP A 223 -10.73 10.96 -2.61
C ASP A 223 -9.58 10.96 -3.63
N ALA A 224 -8.42 10.39 -3.28
CA ALA A 224 -7.23 10.41 -4.12
C ALA A 224 -7.50 9.76 -5.49
N PHE A 225 -8.24 8.65 -5.51
CA PHE A 225 -8.45 7.85 -6.70
C PHE A 225 -9.82 8.05 -7.36
N GLY A 226 -10.60 9.05 -6.94
CA GLY A 226 -11.81 9.46 -7.65
C GLY A 226 -12.97 8.47 -7.57
N TYR A 227 -13.10 7.73 -6.48
CA TYR A 227 -14.26 6.87 -6.24
C TYR A 227 -15.29 7.59 -5.38
N VAL A 228 -16.57 7.42 -5.72
CA VAL A 228 -17.68 7.92 -4.90
C VAL A 228 -17.84 7.01 -3.67
N PRO A 229 -17.83 7.55 -2.43
CA PRO A 229 -17.95 6.77 -1.20
C PRO A 229 -19.40 6.37 -0.89
N LEU A 230 -20.15 5.90 -1.89
CA LEU A 230 -21.55 5.47 -1.78
C LEU A 230 -21.72 4.09 -2.40
N LEU A 231 -22.45 3.20 -1.72
CA LEU A 231 -22.66 1.82 -2.18
C LEU A 231 -23.42 1.78 -3.51
N ASP A 232 -24.38 2.67 -3.70
CA ASP A 232 -25.25 2.69 -4.89
C ASP A 232 -24.67 3.49 -6.06
N ALA A 233 -23.51 4.12 -5.88
CA ALA A 233 -22.81 4.76 -6.99
C ALA A 233 -22.21 3.73 -7.96
N ASP A 234 -21.85 4.22 -9.15
CA ASP A 234 -21.02 3.45 -10.08
C ASP A 234 -19.68 3.12 -9.39
N PRO A 235 -19.28 1.83 -9.32
CA PRO A 235 -18.00 1.47 -8.75
C PRO A 235 -16.79 1.94 -9.58
N ALA A 236 -16.97 2.34 -10.84
CA ALA A 236 -15.90 2.89 -11.65
C ALA A 236 -15.36 4.21 -11.08
N CYS A 237 -14.10 4.49 -11.39
CA CYS A 237 -13.50 5.77 -11.07
C CYS A 237 -14.18 6.89 -11.88
N THR A 238 -14.48 8.01 -11.22
CA THR A 238 -15.03 9.22 -11.84
C THR A 238 -13.97 10.09 -12.52
N LYS A 239 -12.70 9.91 -12.16
CA LYS A 239 -11.57 10.64 -12.76
C LYS A 239 -11.06 9.86 -13.98
N PRO A 240 -10.70 10.56 -15.08
CA PRO A 240 -10.01 9.91 -16.19
C PRO A 240 -8.66 9.33 -15.72
N PRO A 241 -8.11 8.34 -16.46
CA PRO A 241 -6.81 7.79 -16.11
C PRO A 241 -5.76 8.90 -16.20
N VAL A 242 -4.88 8.96 -15.21
CA VAL A 242 -3.73 9.87 -15.27
C VAL A 242 -2.74 9.28 -16.26
N GLN A 243 -2.35 10.07 -17.26
CA GLN A 243 -1.29 9.75 -18.19
C GLN A 243 -0.39 10.98 -18.36
N SER A 244 0.74 11.00 -17.67
CA SER A 244 1.65 12.13 -17.69
C SER A 244 3.11 11.68 -17.63
N ASP A 245 3.93 12.23 -18.50
CA ASP A 245 5.37 12.05 -18.46
C ASP A 245 6.00 13.13 -17.57
N HIS A 246 6.53 12.70 -16.43
CA HIS A 246 7.16 13.56 -15.44
C HIS A 246 8.15 12.75 -14.59
N ALA A 247 9.09 13.47 -13.97
CA ALA A 247 10.05 12.92 -13.03
C ALA A 247 9.45 12.76 -11.63
N HIS A 248 9.97 11.79 -10.86
CA HIS A 248 9.47 11.44 -9.53
C HIS A 248 10.40 11.93 -8.42
N ASP A 249 10.47 13.24 -8.20
CA ASP A 249 11.34 13.84 -7.17
C ASP A 249 11.04 13.30 -5.75
N GLY A 250 9.75 13.11 -5.42
CA GLY A 250 9.33 12.54 -4.13
C GLY A 250 9.79 11.09 -3.96
N LEU A 251 9.72 10.28 -5.02
CA LEU A 251 10.25 8.91 -5.01
C LEU A 251 11.77 8.90 -4.89
N ALA A 252 12.46 9.80 -5.58
CA ALA A 252 13.92 9.92 -5.52
C ALA A 252 14.39 10.22 -4.09
N LEU A 253 13.74 11.20 -3.41
CA LEU A 253 14.03 11.52 -2.02
C LEU A 253 13.72 10.35 -1.07
N LEU A 254 12.65 9.61 -1.33
CA LEU A 254 12.28 8.45 -0.53
C LEU A 254 13.29 7.29 -0.71
N VAL A 255 13.73 7.04 -1.93
CA VAL A 255 14.82 6.08 -2.24
C VAL A 255 16.12 6.50 -1.58
N GLN A 256 16.48 7.79 -1.66
CA GLN A 256 17.64 8.33 -0.97
C GLN A 256 17.53 8.15 0.55
N PHE A 257 16.35 8.35 1.13
CA PHE A 257 16.11 8.16 2.56
C PHE A 257 16.33 6.70 2.97
N TRP A 258 15.80 5.74 2.20
CA TRP A 258 15.97 4.31 2.47
C TRP A 258 17.41 3.83 2.29
N ALA A 259 18.11 4.35 1.27
CA ALA A 259 19.49 3.99 0.99
C ALA A 259 20.49 4.67 1.96
N SER A 260 20.06 5.72 2.67
CA SER A 260 20.94 6.49 3.56
C SER A 260 21.15 5.79 4.91
N PRO A 261 22.39 5.80 5.45
CA PRO A 261 22.63 5.39 6.83
C PRO A 261 21.87 6.31 7.80
N ALA A 262 21.62 5.82 9.02
CA ALA A 262 20.87 6.56 10.05
C ALA A 262 21.39 8.00 10.27
N THR A 263 22.70 8.21 10.22
CA THR A 263 23.35 9.52 10.38
C THR A 263 23.02 10.54 9.28
N ARG A 264 22.60 10.08 8.08
CA ARG A 264 22.22 10.95 6.96
C ARG A 264 20.70 11.10 6.80
N LYS A 265 19.90 10.20 7.38
CA LYS A 265 18.42 10.26 7.31
C LYS A 265 17.83 11.61 7.77
N PRO A 266 18.34 12.29 8.83
CA PRO A 266 17.83 13.61 9.22
C PRO A 266 17.99 14.70 8.14
N ALA A 267 19.09 14.68 7.38
CA ALA A 267 19.33 15.63 6.30
C ALA A 267 18.37 15.40 5.13
N VAL A 268 18.16 14.13 4.75
CA VAL A 268 17.18 13.76 3.71
C VAL A 268 15.75 14.10 4.17
N LEU A 269 15.41 13.84 5.43
CA LEU A 269 14.11 14.20 5.99
C LEU A 269 13.83 15.70 5.95
N LYS A 270 14.87 16.55 6.10
CA LYS A 270 14.76 18.01 5.91
C LYS A 270 14.43 18.36 4.46
N GLN A 271 15.01 17.66 3.48
CA GLN A 271 14.70 17.85 2.06
C GLN A 271 13.27 17.41 1.73
N ILE A 272 12.84 16.26 2.25
CA ILE A 272 11.45 15.79 2.12
C ILE A 272 10.47 16.83 2.70
N ALA A 273 10.77 17.34 3.89
CA ALA A 273 9.93 18.36 4.52
C ALA A 273 9.88 19.69 3.74
N ALA A 274 10.97 20.06 3.07
CA ALA A 274 10.98 21.24 2.20
C ALA A 274 10.20 21.02 0.89
N ALA A 275 10.19 19.79 0.37
CA ALA A 275 9.44 19.41 -0.82
C ALA A 275 7.93 19.24 -0.57
N ASP A 276 7.53 18.94 0.67
CA ASP A 276 6.12 18.77 1.08
C ASP A 276 5.36 20.10 1.22
N THR A 277 5.28 20.85 0.13
CA THR A 277 4.65 22.19 0.08
C THR A 277 3.15 22.18 0.40
N LYS A 278 2.49 21.04 0.24
CA LYS A 278 1.05 20.85 0.52
C LYS A 278 0.78 20.22 1.89
N GLY A 279 1.82 19.84 2.64
CA GLY A 279 1.67 19.21 3.96
C GLY A 279 1.08 17.80 3.92
N GLU A 280 1.10 17.14 2.76
CA GLU A 280 0.52 15.80 2.57
C GLU A 280 1.37 14.71 3.25
N LEU A 281 2.65 15.00 3.52
CA LEU A 281 3.59 14.11 4.22
C LEU A 281 3.83 14.51 5.68
N ALA A 282 3.20 15.58 6.17
CA ALA A 282 3.58 16.16 7.45
C ALA A 282 3.37 15.23 8.66
N ASP A 283 2.40 14.30 8.60
CA ASP A 283 2.25 13.26 9.61
C ASP A 283 3.39 12.25 9.57
N TRP A 284 3.74 11.78 8.38
CA TRP A 284 4.88 10.87 8.19
C TRP A 284 6.19 11.53 8.63
N ILE A 285 6.41 12.80 8.28
CA ILE A 285 7.59 13.56 8.68
C ILE A 285 7.64 13.69 10.21
N LEU A 286 6.53 13.99 10.86
CA LEU A 286 6.45 14.08 12.31
C LEU A 286 6.79 12.74 12.97
N ALA A 287 6.25 11.63 12.47
CA ALA A 287 6.59 10.29 12.93
C ALA A 287 8.10 10.02 12.85
N ARG A 288 8.71 10.31 11.69
CA ARG A 288 10.16 10.11 11.50
C ARG A 288 11.01 10.99 12.40
N ARG A 289 10.57 12.20 12.72
CA ARG A 289 11.24 13.06 13.70
C ARG A 289 11.16 12.48 15.11
N LEU A 290 10.01 11.95 15.51
CA LEU A 290 9.81 11.37 16.85
C LEU A 290 10.56 10.04 17.06
N LEU A 291 10.91 9.36 15.98
CA LEU A 291 11.63 8.08 15.99
C LEU A 291 13.11 8.22 15.64
N GLY A 292 13.60 9.45 15.47
CA GLY A 292 15.01 9.70 15.21
C GLY A 292 15.89 9.14 16.35
N PRO A 293 16.93 8.35 16.04
CA PRO A 293 17.74 7.67 17.06
C PRO A 293 18.51 8.64 17.97
N ASP A 294 18.81 9.85 17.47
CA ASP A 294 19.58 10.88 18.20
C ASP A 294 18.68 11.85 18.99
N LEU A 295 17.38 11.55 19.13
CA LEU A 295 16.42 12.46 19.74
C LEU A 295 16.51 12.42 21.27
N THR A 296 16.99 13.51 21.88
CA THR A 296 17.07 13.59 23.35
C THR A 296 15.66 13.68 23.98
N PRO A 297 15.48 13.26 25.25
CA PRO A 297 14.19 13.37 25.94
C PRO A 297 13.60 14.80 25.92
N VAL A 298 14.46 15.81 26.06
CA VAL A 298 14.06 17.24 26.02
C VAL A 298 13.56 17.63 24.62
N GLN A 299 14.29 17.24 23.56
CA GLN A 299 13.88 17.50 22.19
C GLN A 299 12.57 16.78 21.86
N ARG A 300 12.43 15.51 22.28
CA ARG A 300 11.21 14.72 22.09
C ARG A 300 10.02 15.39 22.76
N ALA A 301 10.14 15.79 24.02
CA ALA A 301 9.09 16.51 24.74
C ALA A 301 8.68 17.81 24.03
N ALA A 302 9.66 18.58 23.53
CA ALA A 302 9.40 19.80 22.78
C ALA A 302 8.70 19.55 21.43
N ILE A 303 8.99 18.45 20.73
CA ILE A 303 8.27 18.07 19.50
C ILE A 303 6.83 17.67 19.83
N LEU A 304 6.63 16.83 20.86
CA LEU A 304 5.30 16.39 21.28
C LEU A 304 4.42 17.58 21.70
N ALA A 305 4.95 18.48 22.52
CA ALA A 305 4.23 19.67 22.97
C ALA A 305 3.78 20.55 21.80
N ARG A 306 4.68 20.80 20.83
CA ARG A 306 4.37 21.60 19.63
C ARG A 306 3.36 20.96 18.69
N ASN A 307 3.21 19.63 18.70
CA ASN A 307 2.37 18.89 17.77
C ASN A 307 1.17 18.21 18.44
N ARG A 308 0.83 18.60 19.69
CA ARG A 308 -0.21 17.93 20.48
C ARG A 308 -1.55 17.79 19.75
N GLN A 309 -2.03 18.87 19.14
CA GLN A 309 -3.30 18.87 18.39
C GLN A 309 -3.22 17.96 17.17
N ARG A 310 -2.14 18.07 16.38
CA ARG A 310 -1.92 17.23 15.20
C ARG A 310 -1.83 15.74 15.54
N ILE A 311 -1.21 15.38 16.67
CA ILE A 311 -1.15 14.00 17.15
C ILE A 311 -2.54 13.52 17.58
N ALA A 312 -3.30 14.37 18.26
CA ALA A 312 -4.66 14.04 18.70
C ALA A 312 -5.59 13.79 17.51
N ASP A 313 -5.54 14.66 16.50
CA ASP A 313 -6.41 14.60 15.31
C ASP A 313 -5.87 13.67 14.21
N GLY A 314 -4.59 13.31 14.29
CA GLY A 314 -3.89 12.55 13.27
C GLY A 314 -4.24 11.06 13.24
N PRO A 315 -3.54 10.29 12.39
CA PRO A 315 -3.71 8.84 12.33
C PRO A 315 -3.27 8.15 13.62
N ALA A 316 -3.88 6.99 13.91
CA ALA A 316 -3.65 6.25 15.17
C ALA A 316 -2.17 5.94 15.46
N TYR A 317 -1.36 5.69 14.42
CA TYR A 317 0.07 5.40 14.59
C TYR A 317 0.84 6.58 15.20
N LEU A 318 0.43 7.84 14.95
CA LEU A 318 1.09 9.00 15.55
C LEU A 318 0.89 9.04 17.06
N ARG A 319 -0.30 8.68 17.54
CA ARG A 319 -0.60 8.59 18.98
C ARG A 319 0.24 7.51 19.65
N LEU A 320 0.36 6.34 19.01
CA LEU A 320 1.19 5.24 19.51
C LEU A 320 2.67 5.63 19.64
N ILE A 321 3.24 6.27 18.60
CA ILE A 321 4.62 6.80 18.67
C ILE A 321 4.75 7.83 19.79
N ALA A 322 3.79 8.74 19.90
CA ALA A 322 3.80 9.81 20.91
C ALA A 322 3.82 9.24 22.34
N ASP A 323 3.08 8.16 22.58
CA ASP A 323 3.01 7.46 23.86
C ASP A 323 4.26 6.62 24.18
N GLY A 324 5.26 6.62 23.30
CA GLY A 324 6.49 5.84 23.52
C GLY A 324 6.26 4.33 23.36
N LYS A 325 5.21 3.95 22.65
CA LYS A 325 4.92 2.57 22.24
C LYS A 325 5.21 2.44 20.75
N PRO A 326 6.49 2.36 20.34
CA PRO A 326 6.88 2.17 18.95
C PRO A 326 6.63 0.72 18.55
N ASP A 327 5.46 0.15 18.86
CA ASP A 327 5.05 -1.17 18.40
C ASP A 327 4.73 -1.12 16.89
N ASP A 328 5.55 -0.42 16.11
CA ASP A 328 5.65 -0.53 14.66
C ASP A 328 7.09 -0.18 14.21
N PRO A 329 8.04 -1.14 14.18
CA PRO A 329 9.31 -1.14 13.47
C PRO A 329 9.25 -0.64 12.02
N ASP A 330 8.07 -0.55 11.40
CA ASP A 330 7.90 0.16 10.12
C ASP A 330 8.10 1.68 10.26
N LEU A 331 8.11 2.21 11.49
CA LEU A 331 8.32 3.62 11.79
C LEU A 331 9.77 3.90 12.28
N ALA A 332 10.50 2.87 12.70
CA ALA A 332 11.87 2.98 13.22
C ALA A 332 12.96 3.02 12.12
N ASP A 333 12.71 2.41 10.95
CA ASP A 333 13.64 2.38 9.80
C ASP A 333 13.15 3.13 8.56
#